data_AF-A0A2X4T8Y8-F1
#
_entry.id   AF-A0A2X4T8Y8-F1
#
_cell.length_a   1.000
_cell.length_b   1.000
_cell.length_c   1.000
_cell.angle_alpha   90.00
_cell.angle_beta   90.00
_cell.angle_gamma   90.00
#
_symmetry.space_group_name_H-M   'P 1'
#
loop_
_entity.id
_entity.type
_entity.pdbx_description
1 polymer ?
#
loop_
_entity_poly.entity_id
_entity_poly.type
_entity_poly.pdbx_seq_one_letter_code
_entity_poly.pdbx_strand_id
1 'polypeptide(L)'
;MLEGSHFRKPTNLFVHGYVTVNGAKMSKSRGTFIKASTWLNHFDADSLRYYYTAKLSSRIDDIDLNLEDFVQRVNADIVNKVVNLASRNAGFINKRFDGVLAAELADPQLYKTFTDAAAAIGEAWESREFGKAIREIMALADVANRYVDEQAPWVVAKQEGRDADLQAICSMGINLFRVLMTYLKPVLPTLSERVEAFLNCELSWEGIQQPLLGHKINAFKALYNRIDMKQVEALGRRLKRRSESCRCAGDRPAGDSPIQETITFDDFAKVDLRVALIENAGFVEGSDKLLRLTLDLVARSVTSSPAFVPPTPTRRR
;
A
#
# COMPACT_ATOMS: atom_id res chain seq x y z
N MET A 1 24.43 23.38 -4.69
CA MET A 1 24.87 22.25 -5.53
C MET A 1 24.38 22.43 -6.97
N LEU A 2 23.09 22.25 -7.29
CA LEU A 2 22.59 22.32 -8.68
C LEU A 2 22.90 23.65 -9.40
N GLU A 3 22.60 24.78 -8.75
CA GLU A 3 22.91 26.10 -9.31
C GLU A 3 24.42 26.28 -9.53
N GLY A 4 25.24 25.80 -8.58
CA GLY A 4 26.70 25.86 -8.64
C GLY A 4 27.33 24.91 -9.66
N SER A 5 26.54 24.01 -10.27
CA SER A 5 26.96 23.14 -11.38
C SER A 5 26.13 23.36 -12.65
N HIS A 6 25.47 24.52 -12.77
CA HIS A 6 24.67 24.92 -13.94
C HIS A 6 23.54 23.95 -14.34
N PHE A 7 22.97 23.22 -13.38
CA PHE A 7 21.80 22.37 -13.60
C PHE A 7 20.50 23.05 -13.14
N ARG A 8 19.38 22.68 -13.78
CA ARG A 8 18.04 23.12 -13.36
C ARG A 8 17.73 22.71 -11.91
N LYS A 9 16.92 23.51 -11.22
CA LYS A 9 16.39 23.19 -9.89
C LYS A 9 15.08 22.39 -10.00
N PRO A 10 14.69 21.65 -8.94
CA PRO A 10 13.35 21.07 -8.88
C PRO A 10 12.28 22.16 -9.03
N THR A 11 11.27 21.91 -9.87
CA THR A 11 10.16 22.85 -10.07
C THR A 11 9.31 22.98 -8.79
N ASN A 12 9.10 21.86 -8.10
CA ASN A 12 8.37 21.80 -6.83
C ASN A 12 8.93 20.67 -5.96
N LEU A 13 8.64 20.75 -4.66
CA LEU A 13 8.87 19.68 -3.69
C LEU A 13 7.52 19.31 -3.07
N PHE A 14 7.09 18.06 -3.28
CA PHE A 14 5.86 17.54 -2.68
C PHE A 14 6.22 16.74 -1.43
N VAL A 15 5.85 17.29 -0.29
CA VAL A 15 6.18 16.74 1.03
C VAL A 15 4.91 16.20 1.67
N HIS A 16 4.99 15.05 2.31
CA HIS A 16 3.90 14.45 3.07
C HIS A 16 4.30 14.31 4.55
N GLY A 17 3.31 14.21 5.45
CA GLY A 17 3.58 13.92 6.85
C GLY A 17 4.02 12.47 7.09
N TYR A 18 4.14 12.10 8.36
CA TYR A 18 4.52 10.74 8.76
C TYR A 18 3.33 9.79 8.70
N VAL A 19 3.63 8.49 8.64
CA VAL A 19 2.62 7.45 8.83
C VAL A 19 2.53 7.10 10.32
N THR A 20 1.31 7.15 10.86
CA THR A 20 0.96 6.61 12.16
C THR A 20 0.11 5.35 11.99
N VAL A 21 0.06 4.52 13.03
CA VAL A 21 -0.77 3.31 13.06
C VAL A 21 -1.56 3.31 14.36
N ASN A 22 -2.88 3.28 14.26
CA ASN A 22 -3.83 3.43 15.37
C ASN A 22 -3.51 4.67 16.24
N GLY A 23 -3.28 5.82 15.59
CA GLY A 23 -3.02 7.11 16.23
C GLY A 23 -1.62 7.28 16.82
N ALA A 24 -0.73 6.30 16.70
CA ALA A 24 0.59 6.34 17.30
C ALA A 24 1.71 6.16 16.27
N LYS A 25 2.87 6.79 16.53
CA LYS A 25 4.08 6.55 15.73
C LYS A 25 4.43 5.06 15.71
N MET A 26 4.76 4.55 14.52
CA MET A 26 5.14 3.16 14.32
C MET A 26 6.24 2.75 15.29
N SER A 27 6.03 1.65 16.01
CA SER A 27 6.97 1.13 16.99
C SER A 27 7.15 -0.38 16.82
N LYS A 28 8.41 -0.82 16.88
CA LYS A 28 8.76 -2.25 16.89
C LYS A 28 8.25 -2.94 18.15
N SER A 29 8.30 -2.27 19.31
CA SER A 29 7.88 -2.86 20.59
C SER A 29 6.37 -3.04 20.67
N ARG A 30 5.59 -2.12 20.09
CA ARG A 30 4.11 -2.20 20.04
C ARG A 30 3.58 -3.06 18.89
N GLY A 31 4.47 -3.62 18.06
CA GLY A 31 4.08 -4.44 16.90
C GLY A 31 3.37 -3.65 15.80
N THR A 32 3.50 -2.33 15.76
CA THR A 32 2.87 -1.45 14.74
C THR A 32 3.85 -1.04 13.63
N PHE A 33 5.10 -1.49 13.70
CA PHE A 33 6.05 -1.35 12.60
C PHE A 33 5.80 -2.42 11.52
N ILE A 34 5.04 -2.06 10.49
CA ILE A 34 4.63 -2.97 9.42
C ILE A 34 5.59 -2.81 8.23
N LYS A 35 6.33 -3.87 7.89
CA LYS A 35 7.09 -3.91 6.62
C LYS A 35 6.14 -4.12 5.45
N ALA A 36 6.40 -3.47 4.31
CA ALA A 36 5.64 -3.67 3.07
C ALA A 36 5.58 -5.16 2.65
N SER A 37 6.71 -5.87 2.75
CA SER A 37 6.73 -7.32 2.47
C SER A 37 5.89 -8.14 3.44
N THR A 38 5.73 -7.69 4.71
CA THR A 38 4.84 -8.35 5.66
C THR A 38 3.39 -8.10 5.26
N TRP A 39 3.02 -6.85 4.92
CA TRP A 39 1.67 -6.47 4.47
C TRP A 39 1.17 -7.35 3.33
N LEU A 40 1.98 -7.54 2.29
CA LEU A 40 1.63 -8.32 1.09
C LEU A 40 1.36 -9.81 1.34
N ASN A 41 1.66 -10.34 2.53
CA ASN A 41 1.28 -11.72 2.89
C ASN A 41 -0.15 -11.80 3.46
N HIS A 42 -0.78 -10.67 3.77
CA HIS A 42 -2.07 -10.62 4.46
C HIS A 42 -3.12 -9.84 3.64
N PHE A 43 -2.70 -8.78 2.95
CA PHE A 43 -3.54 -7.92 2.13
C PHE A 43 -2.85 -7.66 0.79
N ASP A 44 -3.63 -7.26 -0.21
CA ASP A 44 -3.11 -6.84 -1.50
C ASP A 44 -2.54 -5.41 -1.45
N ALA A 45 -1.93 -4.97 -2.55
CA ALA A 45 -1.42 -3.61 -2.67
C ALA A 45 -2.53 -2.56 -2.80
N ASP A 46 -3.58 -2.88 -3.57
CA ASP A 46 -4.67 -1.93 -3.87
C ASP A 46 -5.41 -1.47 -2.61
N SER A 47 -5.61 -2.35 -1.61
CA SER A 47 -6.25 -1.95 -0.36
C SER A 47 -5.48 -0.85 0.39
N LEU A 48 -4.15 -0.97 0.48
CA LEU A 48 -3.32 0.04 1.14
C LEU A 48 -3.23 1.33 0.31
N ARG A 49 -3.10 1.20 -1.01
CA ARG A 49 -3.09 2.34 -1.94
C ARG A 49 -4.38 3.14 -1.81
N TYR A 50 -5.54 2.46 -1.82
CA TYR A 50 -6.83 3.08 -1.63
C TYR A 50 -6.90 3.85 -0.31
N TYR A 51 -6.55 3.18 0.78
CA TYR A 51 -6.69 3.74 2.12
C TYR A 51 -5.84 5.00 2.32
N TYR A 52 -4.58 5.00 1.87
CA TYR A 52 -3.74 6.19 1.93
C TYR A 52 -4.25 7.29 1.00
N THR A 53 -4.63 6.95 -0.23
CA THR A 53 -5.15 7.94 -1.19
C THR A 53 -6.40 8.64 -0.65
N ALA A 54 -7.28 7.92 0.04
CA ALA A 54 -8.48 8.49 0.66
C ALA A 54 -8.18 9.50 1.77
N LYS A 55 -6.97 9.47 2.36
CA LYS A 55 -6.54 10.36 3.45
C LYS A 55 -5.53 11.43 3.03
N LEU A 56 -4.84 11.24 1.92
CA LEU A 56 -3.82 12.17 1.43
C LEU A 56 -4.43 13.50 0.94
N SER A 57 -3.69 14.58 1.14
CA SER A 57 -4.02 15.92 0.64
C SER A 57 -2.74 16.62 0.16
N SER A 58 -2.85 17.87 -0.31
CA SER A 58 -1.68 18.67 -0.68
C SER A 58 -0.87 19.18 0.53
N ARG A 59 -1.35 18.94 1.75
CA ARG A 59 -0.76 19.41 3.01
C ARG A 59 0.18 18.39 3.63
N ILE A 60 1.05 18.89 4.51
CA ILE A 60 1.99 18.08 5.30
C ILE A 60 1.31 17.66 6.60
N ASP A 61 0.36 16.75 6.48
CA ASP A 61 -0.35 16.17 7.62
C ASP A 61 0.05 14.69 7.78
N ASP A 62 0.14 14.24 9.03
CA ASP A 62 0.38 12.82 9.34
C ASP A 62 -0.81 11.97 8.89
N ILE A 63 -0.54 10.81 8.30
CA ILE A 63 -1.56 9.88 7.79
C ILE A 63 -1.66 8.68 8.73
N ASP A 64 -2.79 8.58 9.42
CA ASP A 64 -3.06 7.47 10.33
C ASP A 64 -3.65 6.25 9.62
N LEU A 65 -2.96 5.11 9.72
CA LEU A 65 -3.46 3.79 9.39
C LEU A 65 -4.15 3.19 10.62
N ASN A 66 -5.43 3.51 10.79
CA ASN A 66 -6.27 2.82 11.74
C ASN A 66 -6.75 1.51 11.11
N LEU A 67 -6.36 0.38 11.70
CA LEU A 67 -6.59 -0.94 11.10
C LEU A 67 -8.06 -1.36 11.10
N GLU A 68 -8.88 -0.87 12.03
CA GLU A 68 -10.33 -1.13 12.02
C GLU A 68 -11.03 -0.30 10.95
N ASP A 69 -10.74 1.01 10.88
CA ASP A 69 -11.23 1.90 9.82
C ASP A 69 -10.74 1.44 8.44
N PHE A 70 -9.54 0.88 8.34
CA PHE A 70 -9.03 0.27 7.10
C PHE A 70 -9.95 -0.84 6.58
N VAL A 71 -10.28 -1.81 7.43
CA VAL A 71 -11.17 -2.92 7.04
C VAL A 71 -12.56 -2.39 6.67
N GLN A 72 -13.11 -1.48 7.47
CA GLN A 72 -14.43 -0.92 7.21
C GLN A 72 -14.47 -0.15 5.90
N ARG A 73 -13.51 0.74 5.67
CA ARG A 73 -13.44 1.62 4.50
C ARG A 73 -13.21 0.86 3.20
N VAL A 74 -12.27 -0.09 3.17
CA VAL A 74 -12.05 -0.92 1.97
C VAL A 74 -13.31 -1.73 1.63
N ASN A 75 -13.94 -2.34 2.63
CA ASN A 75 -15.16 -3.11 2.42
C ASN A 75 -16.36 -2.23 2.01
N ALA A 76 -16.53 -1.07 2.62
CA ALA A 76 -17.62 -0.16 2.31
C ALA A 76 -17.47 0.40 0.89
N ASP A 77 -16.31 1.00 0.60
CA ASP A 77 -16.14 1.76 -0.62
C ASP A 77 -15.81 0.87 -1.83
N ILE A 78 -14.78 0.02 -1.74
CA ILE A 78 -14.37 -0.79 -2.88
C ILE A 78 -15.39 -1.89 -3.14
N VAL A 79 -15.74 -2.68 -2.11
CA VAL A 79 -16.59 -3.86 -2.30
C VAL A 79 -18.07 -3.47 -2.45
N ASN A 80 -18.63 -2.68 -1.52
CA ASN A 80 -20.08 -2.45 -1.49
C ASN A 80 -20.55 -1.28 -2.36
N LYS A 81 -19.69 -0.31 -2.69
CA LYS A 81 -20.05 0.78 -3.61
C LYS A 81 -19.59 0.50 -5.03
N VAL A 82 -18.27 0.42 -5.26
CA VAL A 82 -17.73 0.39 -6.63
C VAL A 82 -17.89 -0.97 -7.28
N VAL A 83 -17.29 -2.02 -6.71
CA VAL A 83 -17.31 -3.38 -7.30
C VAL A 83 -18.72 -3.98 -7.31
N ASN A 84 -19.58 -3.56 -6.38
CA ASN A 84 -20.98 -3.96 -6.31
C ASN A 84 -21.75 -3.67 -7.61
N LEU A 85 -21.44 -2.55 -8.29
CA LEU A 85 -22.08 -2.20 -9.56
C LEU A 85 -21.80 -3.24 -10.65
N ALA A 86 -20.58 -3.77 -10.72
CA ALA A 86 -20.25 -4.82 -11.66
C ALA A 86 -20.87 -6.17 -11.24
N SER A 87 -20.70 -6.57 -9.97
CA SER A 87 -21.12 -7.90 -9.51
C SER A 87 -22.64 -8.09 -9.57
N ARG A 88 -23.44 -7.04 -9.29
CA ARG A 88 -24.91 -7.13 -9.31
C ARG A 88 -25.53 -7.08 -10.71
N ASN A 89 -24.81 -6.55 -11.70
CA ASN A 89 -25.32 -6.36 -13.06
C ASN A 89 -24.75 -7.36 -14.07
N ALA A 90 -23.46 -7.69 -13.98
CA ALA A 90 -22.78 -8.56 -14.95
C ALA A 90 -23.37 -9.97 -15.02
N GLY A 91 -23.90 -10.49 -13.91
CA GLY A 91 -24.55 -11.79 -13.87
C GLY A 91 -25.78 -11.88 -14.78
N PHE A 92 -26.58 -10.81 -14.87
CA PHE A 92 -27.74 -10.76 -15.76
C PHE A 92 -27.30 -10.64 -17.23
N ILE A 93 -26.34 -9.77 -17.52
CA ILE A 93 -25.76 -9.58 -18.87
C ILE A 93 -25.20 -10.89 -19.43
N ASN A 94 -24.37 -11.60 -18.66
CA ASN A 94 -23.75 -12.83 -19.12
C ASN A 94 -24.74 -14.00 -19.27
N LYS A 95 -25.80 -14.07 -18.45
CA LYS A 95 -26.73 -15.21 -18.47
C LYS A 95 -27.90 -15.06 -19.43
N ARG A 96 -28.37 -13.82 -19.66
CA ARG A 96 -29.60 -13.56 -20.43
C ARG A 96 -29.36 -12.84 -21.76
N PHE A 97 -28.20 -12.22 -21.92
CA PHE A 97 -27.92 -11.34 -23.05
C PHE A 97 -26.57 -11.68 -23.73
N ASP A 98 -26.09 -12.92 -23.56
CA ASP A 98 -24.85 -13.44 -24.17
C ASP A 98 -23.58 -12.59 -23.93
N GLY A 99 -23.56 -11.86 -22.82
CA GLY A 99 -22.47 -10.95 -22.49
C GLY A 99 -22.50 -9.63 -23.28
N VAL A 100 -23.61 -9.28 -23.94
CA VAL A 100 -23.71 -8.08 -24.77
C VAL A 100 -24.47 -6.97 -24.05
N LEU A 101 -23.86 -5.79 -23.97
CA LEU A 101 -24.45 -4.58 -23.40
C LEU A 101 -25.50 -3.98 -24.36
N ALA A 102 -26.45 -3.22 -23.80
CA ALA A 102 -27.49 -2.53 -24.55
C ALA A 102 -26.89 -1.59 -25.63
N ALA A 103 -27.64 -1.37 -26.70
CA ALA A 103 -27.22 -0.50 -27.82
C ALA A 103 -27.27 1.00 -27.48
N GLU A 104 -27.98 1.38 -26.41
CA GLU A 104 -28.18 2.76 -25.98
C GLU A 104 -28.06 2.86 -24.45
N LEU A 105 -27.76 4.07 -23.96
CA LEU A 105 -27.79 4.35 -22.53
C LEU A 105 -29.23 4.50 -22.05
N ALA A 106 -29.58 3.80 -20.98
CA ALA A 106 -30.91 3.91 -20.35
C ALA A 106 -31.18 5.32 -19.79
N ASP A 107 -30.13 5.98 -19.27
CA ASP A 107 -30.21 7.35 -18.76
C ASP A 107 -28.97 8.16 -19.19
N PRO A 108 -29.01 8.81 -20.37
CA PRO A 108 -27.90 9.60 -20.87
C PRO A 108 -27.54 10.80 -19.98
N GLN A 109 -28.52 11.39 -19.28
CA GLN A 109 -28.31 12.56 -18.42
C GLN A 109 -27.54 12.18 -17.16
N LEU A 110 -27.85 11.02 -16.59
CA LEU A 110 -27.07 10.45 -15.49
C LEU A 110 -25.64 10.14 -15.93
N TYR A 111 -25.45 9.53 -17.11
CA TYR A 111 -24.11 9.27 -17.64
C TYR A 111 -23.30 10.57 -17.84
N LYS A 112 -23.96 11.61 -18.35
CA LYS A 112 -23.35 12.94 -18.51
C LYS A 112 -22.90 13.53 -17.16
N THR A 113 -23.68 13.34 -16.09
CA THR A 113 -23.31 13.79 -14.74
C THR A 113 -21.99 13.15 -14.26
N PHE A 114 -21.75 11.88 -14.61
CA PHE A 114 -20.53 11.17 -14.25
C PHE A 114 -19.32 11.63 -15.06
N THR A 115 -19.51 11.89 -16.35
CA THR A 115 -18.43 12.33 -17.25
C THR A 115 -18.09 13.82 -17.07
N ASP A 116 -19.07 14.67 -16.75
CA ASP A 116 -18.85 16.09 -16.41
C ASP A 116 -17.98 16.27 -15.16
N ALA A 117 -18.01 15.30 -14.22
CA ALA A 117 -17.18 15.31 -13.03
C ALA A 117 -15.67 15.08 -13.30
N ALA A 118 -15.30 14.67 -14.52
CA ALA A 118 -13.91 14.39 -14.88
C ALA A 118 -13.02 15.61 -14.60
N ALA A 119 -13.42 16.81 -15.02
CA ALA A 119 -12.60 18.01 -14.84
C ALA A 119 -12.24 18.28 -13.36
N ALA A 120 -13.23 18.17 -12.46
CA ALA A 120 -13.03 18.41 -11.03
C ALA A 120 -12.17 17.32 -10.37
N ILE A 121 -12.41 16.05 -10.72
CA ILE A 121 -11.64 14.90 -10.20
C ILE A 121 -10.20 14.94 -10.73
N GLY A 122 -10.02 15.27 -12.01
CA GLY A 122 -8.71 15.42 -12.64
C GLY A 122 -7.88 16.52 -11.99
N GLU A 123 -8.50 17.68 -11.74
CA GLU A 123 -7.85 18.77 -10.99
C GLU A 123 -7.48 18.35 -9.57
N ALA A 124 -8.35 17.60 -8.88
CA ALA A 124 -8.03 17.09 -7.55
C ALA A 124 -6.86 16.09 -7.54
N TRP A 125 -6.72 15.27 -8.59
CA TRP A 125 -5.54 14.42 -8.77
C TRP A 125 -4.28 15.26 -9.02
N GLU A 126 -4.32 16.21 -9.94
CA GLU A 126 -3.19 17.07 -10.30
C GLU A 126 -2.71 17.92 -9.11
N SER A 127 -3.66 18.50 -8.37
CA SER A 127 -3.39 19.35 -7.20
C SER A 127 -2.99 18.54 -5.96
N ARG A 128 -2.95 17.20 -6.04
CA ARG A 128 -2.68 16.26 -4.93
C ARG A 128 -3.73 16.27 -3.82
N GLU A 129 -4.92 16.77 -4.10
CA GLU A 129 -6.09 16.68 -3.21
C GLU A 129 -6.76 15.31 -3.34
N PHE A 130 -6.00 14.25 -3.06
CA PHE A 130 -6.40 12.86 -3.30
C PHE A 130 -7.66 12.46 -2.52
N GLY A 131 -7.76 12.85 -1.24
CA GLY A 131 -8.95 12.61 -0.44
C GLY A 131 -10.19 13.37 -0.95
N LYS A 132 -10.02 14.51 -1.64
CA LYS A 132 -11.12 15.19 -2.34
C LYS A 132 -11.57 14.37 -3.56
N ALA A 133 -10.62 13.93 -4.40
CA ALA A 133 -10.91 13.10 -5.57
C ALA A 133 -11.67 11.81 -5.17
N ILE A 134 -11.21 11.10 -4.13
CA ILE A 134 -11.89 9.90 -3.62
C ILE A 134 -13.30 10.22 -3.11
N ARG A 135 -13.52 11.32 -2.40
CA ARG A 135 -14.87 11.71 -1.95
C ARG A 135 -15.83 11.97 -3.11
N GLU A 136 -15.38 12.67 -4.15
CA GLU A 136 -16.20 12.92 -5.34
C GLU A 136 -16.52 11.61 -6.08
N ILE A 137 -15.54 10.73 -6.25
CA ILE A 137 -15.74 9.40 -6.86
C ILE A 137 -16.74 8.56 -6.04
N MET A 138 -16.62 8.55 -4.70
CA MET A 138 -17.53 7.77 -3.85
C MET A 138 -18.94 8.35 -3.81
N ALA A 139 -19.09 9.67 -3.91
CA ALA A 139 -20.40 10.31 -4.07
C ALA A 139 -21.07 9.89 -5.38
N LEU A 140 -20.32 9.82 -6.48
CA LEU A 140 -20.83 9.27 -7.74
C LEU A 140 -21.19 7.77 -7.60
N ALA A 141 -20.38 6.99 -6.89
CA ALA A 141 -20.69 5.58 -6.63
C ALA A 141 -22.00 5.39 -5.84
N ASP A 142 -22.30 6.29 -4.89
CA ASP A 142 -23.58 6.30 -4.16
C ASP A 142 -24.75 6.62 -5.12
N VAL A 143 -24.58 7.59 -6.01
CA VAL A 143 -25.58 7.92 -7.05
C VAL A 143 -25.81 6.72 -7.98
N ALA A 144 -24.76 6.03 -8.41
CA ALA A 144 -24.87 4.86 -9.28
C ALA A 144 -25.61 3.70 -8.59
N ASN A 145 -25.31 3.42 -7.32
CA ASN A 145 -26.00 2.37 -6.58
C ASN A 145 -27.47 2.72 -6.37
N ARG A 146 -27.77 3.99 -6.04
CA ARG A 146 -29.16 4.47 -5.94
C ARG A 146 -29.93 4.30 -7.24
N TYR A 147 -29.34 4.63 -8.39
CA TYR A 147 -29.96 4.36 -9.69
C TYR A 147 -30.29 2.87 -9.86
N VAL A 148 -29.34 1.97 -9.60
CA VAL A 148 -29.59 0.52 -9.71
C VAL A 148 -30.68 0.07 -8.73
N ASP A 149 -30.73 0.66 -7.54
CA ASP A 149 -31.73 0.32 -6.53
C ASP A 149 -33.14 0.79 -6.90
N GLU A 150 -33.26 2.01 -7.44
CA GLU A 150 -34.52 2.57 -7.94
C GLU A 150 -35.08 1.76 -9.12
N GLN A 151 -34.20 1.27 -9.99
CA GLN A 151 -34.58 0.42 -11.14
C GLN A 151 -34.86 -1.04 -10.75
N ALA A 152 -34.39 -1.49 -9.58
CA ALA A 152 -34.63 -2.80 -9.00
C ALA A 152 -34.51 -3.99 -9.99
N PRO A 153 -33.32 -4.23 -10.62
CA PRO A 153 -33.15 -5.27 -11.64
C PRO A 153 -33.50 -6.69 -11.14
N TRP A 154 -33.40 -6.95 -9.84
CA TRP A 154 -33.81 -8.23 -9.24
C TRP A 154 -35.34 -8.47 -9.23
N VAL A 155 -36.13 -7.39 -9.32
CA VAL A 155 -37.58 -7.46 -9.53
C VAL A 155 -37.87 -7.58 -11.01
N VAL A 156 -37.27 -6.73 -11.84
CA VAL A 156 -37.44 -6.73 -13.30
C VAL A 156 -37.08 -8.09 -13.89
N ALA A 157 -36.03 -8.74 -13.40
CA ALA A 157 -35.60 -10.05 -13.87
C ALA A 157 -36.63 -11.18 -13.68
N LYS A 158 -37.63 -11.00 -12.79
CA LYS A 158 -38.70 -11.95 -12.53
C LYS A 158 -39.99 -11.64 -13.30
N GLN A 159 -40.06 -10.49 -13.97
CA GLN A 159 -41.23 -10.04 -14.72
C GLN A 159 -41.10 -10.49 -16.18
N GLU A 160 -42.12 -11.20 -16.67
CA GLU A 160 -42.16 -11.69 -18.05
C GLU A 160 -42.27 -10.51 -19.04
N GLY A 161 -41.53 -10.57 -20.16
CA GLY A 161 -41.54 -9.53 -21.19
C GLY A 161 -40.68 -8.29 -20.90
N ARG A 162 -39.95 -8.24 -19.77
CA ARG A 162 -39.10 -7.09 -19.39
C ARG A 162 -37.59 -7.29 -19.60
N ASP A 163 -37.23 -8.16 -20.54
CA ASP A 163 -35.84 -8.50 -20.81
C ASP A 163 -35.05 -7.29 -21.35
N ALA A 164 -35.66 -6.48 -22.22
CA ALA A 164 -35.04 -5.26 -22.73
C ALA A 164 -34.73 -4.26 -21.60
N ASP A 165 -35.68 -4.05 -20.68
CA ASP A 165 -35.50 -3.17 -19.52
C ASP A 165 -34.35 -3.67 -18.63
N LEU A 166 -34.30 -4.97 -18.36
CA LEU A 166 -33.24 -5.57 -17.56
C LEU A 166 -31.87 -5.36 -18.21
N GLN A 167 -31.75 -5.55 -19.54
CA GLN A 167 -30.51 -5.32 -20.25
C GLN A 167 -30.10 -3.84 -20.16
N ALA A 168 -31.03 -2.91 -20.35
CA ALA A 168 -30.78 -1.47 -20.30
C ALA A 168 -30.28 -1.03 -18.91
N ILE A 169 -30.96 -1.46 -17.84
CA ILE A 169 -30.59 -1.13 -16.44
C ILE A 169 -29.20 -1.69 -16.10
N CYS A 170 -28.96 -2.97 -16.39
CA CYS A 170 -27.68 -3.60 -16.06
C CYS A 170 -26.53 -3.03 -16.90
N SER A 171 -26.77 -2.71 -18.17
CA SER A 171 -25.77 -2.09 -19.05
C SER A 171 -25.43 -0.68 -18.60
N MET A 172 -26.42 0.09 -18.13
CA MET A 172 -26.20 1.40 -17.54
C MET A 172 -25.33 1.30 -16.28
N GLY A 173 -25.64 0.38 -15.37
CA GLY A 173 -24.83 0.15 -14.16
C GLY A 173 -23.37 -0.22 -14.47
N ILE A 174 -23.13 -1.02 -15.51
CA ILE A 174 -21.78 -1.39 -15.97
C ILE A 174 -21.05 -0.20 -16.60
N ASN A 175 -21.74 0.65 -17.36
CA ASN A 175 -21.17 1.88 -17.90
C ASN A 175 -20.78 2.88 -16.81
N LEU A 176 -21.62 3.06 -15.77
CA LEU A 176 -21.27 3.89 -14.61
C LEU A 176 -20.06 3.32 -13.85
N PHE A 177 -20.00 1.99 -13.68
CA PHE A 177 -18.85 1.31 -13.10
C PHE A 177 -17.55 1.58 -13.90
N ARG A 178 -17.60 1.54 -15.23
CA ARG A 178 -16.45 1.86 -16.09
C ARG A 178 -15.90 3.26 -15.82
N VAL A 179 -16.78 4.26 -15.71
CA VAL A 179 -16.35 5.64 -15.45
C VAL A 179 -15.67 5.76 -14.08
N LEU A 180 -16.28 5.19 -13.03
CA LEU A 180 -15.70 5.19 -11.68
C LEU A 180 -14.33 4.50 -11.64
N MET A 181 -14.20 3.35 -12.32
CA MET A 181 -12.94 2.62 -12.40
C MET A 181 -11.88 3.37 -13.20
N THR A 182 -12.28 4.17 -14.20
CA THR A 182 -11.35 5.05 -14.91
C THR A 182 -10.76 6.10 -13.97
N TYR A 183 -11.60 6.73 -13.14
CA TYR A 183 -11.13 7.69 -12.14
C TYR A 183 -10.28 7.06 -11.03
N LEU A 184 -10.51 5.78 -10.73
CA LEU A 184 -9.74 5.01 -9.73
C LEU A 184 -8.51 4.31 -10.32
N LYS A 185 -8.29 4.34 -11.65
CA LYS A 185 -7.16 3.66 -12.31
C LYS A 185 -5.79 4.05 -11.74
N PRO A 186 -5.50 5.33 -11.42
CA PRO A 186 -4.24 5.71 -10.77
C PRO A 186 -4.05 5.10 -9.37
N VAL A 187 -5.15 4.73 -8.71
CA VAL A 187 -5.18 4.26 -7.32
C VAL A 187 -5.14 2.75 -7.23
N LEU A 188 -5.91 2.05 -8.08
CA LEU A 188 -6.17 0.60 -8.00
C LEU A 188 -5.70 -0.12 -9.26
N PRO A 189 -4.38 -0.20 -9.54
CA PRO A 189 -3.88 -0.76 -10.80
C PRO A 189 -4.26 -2.23 -11.00
N THR A 190 -4.10 -3.09 -9.98
CA THR A 190 -4.37 -4.53 -10.16
C THR A 190 -5.88 -4.81 -10.31
N LEU A 191 -6.74 -4.06 -9.62
CA LEU A 191 -8.18 -4.10 -9.86
C LEU A 191 -8.54 -3.56 -11.25
N SER A 192 -7.88 -2.49 -11.70
CA SER A 192 -8.12 -1.92 -13.03
C SER A 192 -7.81 -2.92 -14.15
N GLU A 193 -6.72 -3.67 -14.06
CA GLU A 193 -6.40 -4.75 -15.00
C GLU A 193 -7.52 -5.82 -15.06
N ARG A 194 -8.04 -6.23 -13.90
CA ARG A 194 -9.18 -7.17 -13.84
C ARG A 194 -10.45 -6.58 -14.44
N VAL A 195 -10.66 -5.28 -14.26
CA VAL A 195 -11.81 -4.56 -14.82
C VAL A 195 -11.67 -4.39 -16.33
N GLU A 196 -10.49 -4.08 -16.85
CA GLU A 196 -10.22 -4.00 -18.28
C GLU A 196 -10.43 -5.36 -18.97
N ALA A 197 -9.97 -6.44 -18.34
CA ALA A 197 -10.25 -7.80 -18.79
C ALA A 197 -11.75 -8.14 -18.76
N PHE A 198 -12.47 -7.72 -17.72
CA PHE A 198 -13.93 -7.89 -17.63
C PHE A 198 -14.67 -7.10 -18.71
N LEU A 199 -14.36 -5.82 -18.85
CA LEU A 199 -15.02 -4.92 -19.80
C LEU A 199 -14.56 -5.13 -21.23
N ASN A 200 -13.49 -5.91 -21.46
CA ASN A 200 -12.88 -6.12 -22.77
C ASN A 200 -12.53 -4.79 -23.46
N CYS A 201 -12.01 -3.85 -22.68
CA CYS A 201 -11.74 -2.48 -23.08
C CYS A 201 -10.71 -1.86 -22.13
N GLU A 202 -9.73 -1.14 -22.67
CA GLU A 202 -8.81 -0.34 -21.85
C GLU A 202 -9.52 0.87 -21.25
N LEU A 203 -9.23 1.17 -19.98
CA LEU A 203 -9.74 2.36 -19.31
C LEU A 203 -8.82 3.56 -19.61
N SER A 204 -9.31 4.52 -20.38
CA SER A 204 -8.63 5.79 -20.64
C SER A 204 -9.49 6.97 -20.21
N TRP A 205 -8.85 8.07 -19.83
CA TRP A 205 -9.51 9.26 -19.31
C TRP A 205 -10.49 9.86 -20.34
N GLU A 206 -10.07 9.93 -21.60
CA GLU A 206 -10.88 10.42 -22.71
C GLU A 206 -11.95 9.41 -23.14
N GLY A 207 -11.67 8.10 -22.96
CA GLY A 207 -12.54 7.02 -23.40
C GLY A 207 -13.88 6.94 -22.66
N ILE A 208 -14.05 7.64 -21.53
CA ILE A 208 -15.34 7.75 -20.83
C ILE A 208 -16.38 8.55 -21.62
N GLN A 209 -15.98 9.32 -22.64
CA GLN A 209 -16.90 10.07 -23.49
C GLN A 209 -17.67 9.14 -24.45
N GLN A 210 -17.15 7.93 -24.69
CA GLN A 210 -17.79 6.92 -25.52
C GLN A 210 -18.25 5.75 -24.64
N PRO A 211 -19.54 5.67 -24.26
CA PRO A 211 -20.06 4.54 -23.49
C PRO A 211 -19.90 3.22 -24.27
N LEU A 212 -19.85 2.11 -23.53
CA LEU A 212 -19.85 0.77 -24.12
C LEU A 212 -21.28 0.42 -24.52
N LEU A 213 -21.56 0.44 -25.83
CA LEU A 213 -22.86 0.20 -26.43
C LEU A 213 -22.79 -0.97 -27.42
N GLY A 214 -23.74 -1.90 -27.36
CA GLY A 214 -23.70 -3.12 -28.18
C GLY A 214 -22.41 -3.94 -27.99
N HIS A 215 -21.75 -3.76 -26.85
CA HIS A 215 -20.39 -4.18 -26.60
C HIS A 215 -20.36 -5.48 -25.80
N LYS A 216 -19.41 -6.38 -26.13
CA LYS A 216 -19.30 -7.68 -25.46
C LYS A 216 -18.35 -7.61 -24.27
N ILE A 217 -18.87 -7.96 -23.09
CA ILE A 217 -18.12 -8.13 -21.85
C ILE A 217 -17.79 -9.61 -21.60
N ASN A 218 -16.81 -9.84 -20.73
CA ASN A 218 -16.39 -11.16 -20.30
C ASN A 218 -17.04 -11.56 -18.97
N ALA A 219 -17.03 -12.86 -18.66
CA ALA A 219 -17.37 -13.34 -17.33
C ALA A 219 -16.17 -13.17 -16.38
N PHE A 220 -16.45 -12.92 -15.10
CA PHE A 220 -15.45 -12.91 -14.03
C PHE A 220 -15.95 -13.67 -12.81
N LYS A 221 -15.03 -14.14 -11.96
CA LYS A 221 -15.38 -14.84 -10.71
C LYS A 221 -15.67 -13.85 -9.57
N ALA A 222 -14.65 -13.10 -9.15
CA ALA A 222 -14.77 -12.04 -8.17
C ALA A 222 -13.70 -10.98 -8.48
N LEU A 223 -14.10 -9.71 -8.63
CA LEU A 223 -13.17 -8.61 -8.92
C LEU A 223 -12.39 -8.19 -7.67
N TYR A 224 -13.04 -8.23 -6.51
CA TYR A 224 -12.44 -7.88 -5.22
C TYR A 224 -13.14 -8.64 -4.10
N ASN A 225 -12.37 -9.09 -3.10
CA ASN A 225 -12.90 -9.83 -1.96
C ASN A 225 -12.93 -8.94 -0.71
N ARG A 226 -13.86 -9.24 0.20
CA ARG A 226 -13.93 -8.56 1.49
C ARG A 226 -12.70 -8.87 2.33
N ILE A 227 -12.31 -7.89 3.14
CA ILE A 227 -11.27 -8.00 4.14
C ILE A 227 -11.91 -8.26 5.51
N ASP A 228 -11.30 -9.12 6.32
CA ASP A 228 -11.76 -9.45 7.68
C ASP A 228 -10.74 -8.96 8.74
N MET A 229 -11.24 -8.53 9.89
CA MET A 229 -10.44 -8.27 11.10
C MET A 229 -9.57 -9.46 11.51
N LYS A 230 -9.96 -10.70 11.22
CA LYS A 230 -9.10 -11.89 11.43
C LYS A 230 -7.76 -11.78 10.69
N GLN A 231 -7.73 -11.17 9.50
CA GLN A 231 -6.49 -10.93 8.76
C GLN A 231 -5.64 -9.85 9.43
N VAL A 232 -6.27 -8.81 9.99
CA VAL A 232 -5.61 -7.76 10.78
C VAL A 232 -4.99 -8.35 12.04
N GLU A 233 -5.73 -9.19 12.76
CA GLU A 233 -5.21 -9.91 13.92
C GLU A 233 -4.04 -10.82 13.55
N ALA A 234 -4.12 -11.52 12.40
CA ALA A 234 -3.04 -12.36 11.92
C ALA A 234 -1.77 -11.55 11.61
N LEU A 235 -1.92 -10.37 11.01
CA LEU A 235 -0.84 -9.41 10.81
C LEU A 235 -0.25 -8.99 12.17
N GLY A 236 -1.09 -8.60 13.13
CA GLY A 236 -0.66 -8.21 14.48
C GLY A 236 0.08 -9.33 15.22
N ARG A 237 -0.43 -10.57 15.18
CA ARG A 237 0.21 -11.76 15.77
C ARG A 237 1.58 -12.01 15.15
N ARG A 238 1.73 -11.89 13.82
CA ARG A 238 3.00 -12.09 13.13
C ARG A 238 4.03 -11.02 13.49
N LEU A 239 3.59 -9.78 13.70
CA LEU A 239 4.44 -8.68 14.12
C LEU A 239 4.94 -8.87 15.56
N LYS A 240 4.07 -9.31 16.48
CA LYS A 240 4.45 -9.68 17.86
C LYS A 240 5.44 -10.85 17.91
N ARG A 241 5.18 -11.94 17.19
CA ARG A 241 6.12 -13.09 17.13
C ARG A 241 7.49 -12.70 16.60
N ARG A 242 7.57 -11.77 15.65
CA ARG A 242 8.84 -11.24 15.14
C ARG A 242 9.54 -10.34 16.16
N SER A 243 8.82 -9.50 16.91
CA SER A 243 9.44 -8.68 17.96
C SER A 243 9.97 -9.55 19.10
N GLU A 244 9.26 -10.61 19.48
CA GLU A 244 9.68 -11.61 20.47
C GLU A 244 10.86 -12.45 19.97
N SER A 245 10.83 -12.93 18.73
CA SER A 245 11.98 -13.63 18.11
C SER A 245 13.22 -12.74 18.00
N CYS A 246 13.06 -11.44 17.74
CA CYS A 246 14.16 -10.47 17.78
C CYS A 246 14.65 -10.20 19.21
N ARG A 247 13.80 -10.30 20.24
CA ARG A 247 14.22 -10.28 21.65
C ARG A 247 15.03 -11.53 21.98
N CYS A 248 14.58 -12.73 21.59
CA CYS A 248 15.32 -13.97 21.84
C CYS A 248 16.61 -14.12 21.01
N ALA A 249 16.73 -13.42 19.88
CA ALA A 249 17.97 -13.34 19.09
C ALA A 249 18.90 -12.20 19.53
N GLY A 250 18.43 -11.31 20.41
CA GLY A 250 19.19 -10.23 21.05
C GLY A 250 19.53 -10.49 22.52
N ASP A 251 18.86 -11.44 23.18
CA ASP A 251 19.07 -11.81 24.57
C ASP A 251 19.43 -13.30 24.69
N ARG A 252 20.63 -13.67 24.21
CA ARG A 252 21.51 -14.31 25.18
C ARG A 252 22.15 -13.12 25.90
N PRO A 253 22.10 -13.03 27.24
CA PRO A 253 23.05 -12.16 27.90
C PRO A 253 24.41 -12.66 27.43
N ALA A 254 25.10 -11.88 26.58
CA ALA A 254 26.53 -11.79 26.72
C ALA A 254 26.67 -11.41 28.19
N GLY A 255 27.12 -12.37 29.01
CA GLY A 255 27.07 -12.24 30.45
C GLY A 255 27.51 -10.84 30.82
N ASP A 256 26.70 -10.16 31.64
CA ASP A 256 27.17 -9.04 32.43
C ASP A 256 28.38 -9.56 33.21
N SER A 257 29.56 -9.46 32.58
CA SER A 257 30.77 -9.29 33.35
C SER A 257 30.51 -7.97 34.05
N PRO A 258 30.44 -7.95 35.38
CA PRO A 258 30.14 -6.74 36.11
C PRO A 258 31.06 -5.66 35.56
N ILE A 259 30.47 -4.53 35.14
CA ILE A 259 31.22 -3.33 34.77
C ILE A 259 32.19 -3.13 35.94
N GLN A 260 33.48 -3.30 35.68
CA GLN A 260 34.49 -3.19 36.73
C GLN A 260 34.31 -1.84 37.41
N GLU A 261 34.50 -1.80 38.73
CA GLU A 261 34.41 -0.56 39.50
C GLU A 261 35.31 0.50 38.85
N THR A 262 34.80 1.73 38.79
CA THR A 262 35.52 2.86 38.20
C THR A 262 36.88 3.03 38.86
N ILE A 263 37.94 3.02 38.07
CA ILE A 263 39.30 3.24 38.58
C ILE A 263 39.49 4.70 39.00
N THR A 264 40.37 4.93 39.97
CA THR A 264 40.75 6.28 40.37
C THR A 264 41.60 6.97 39.31
N PHE A 265 41.64 8.30 39.32
CA PHE A 265 42.46 9.08 38.38
C PHE A 265 43.95 8.71 38.46
N ASP A 266 44.47 8.40 39.65
CA ASP A 266 45.87 8.02 39.85
C ASP A 266 46.20 6.66 39.21
N ASP A 267 45.22 5.76 39.12
CA ASP A 267 45.40 4.48 38.41
C ASP A 267 45.31 4.66 36.90
N PHE A 268 44.47 5.59 36.42
CA PHE A 268 44.44 5.97 35.01
C PHE A 268 45.74 6.64 34.56
N ALA A 269 46.33 7.51 35.40
CA ALA A 269 47.58 8.20 35.08
C ALA A 269 48.80 7.28 34.94
N LYS A 270 48.73 6.05 35.46
CA LYS A 270 49.77 5.02 35.28
C LYS A 270 49.68 4.29 33.93
N VAL A 271 48.59 4.47 33.17
CA VAL A 271 48.36 3.78 31.90
C VAL A 271 49.06 4.51 30.75
N ASP A 272 50.01 3.83 30.09
CA ASP A 272 50.67 4.33 28.87
C ASP A 272 49.87 3.88 27.63
N LEU A 273 49.00 4.76 27.14
CA LEU A 273 48.21 4.54 25.93
C LEU A 273 49.00 4.97 24.69
N ARG A 274 49.34 4.02 23.83
CA ARG A 274 50.04 4.26 22.57
C ARG A 274 49.18 3.93 21.36
N VAL A 275 49.37 4.68 20.28
CA VAL A 275 48.71 4.45 19.00
C VAL A 275 49.61 3.55 18.14
N ALA A 276 49.04 2.45 17.64
CA ALA A 276 49.70 1.53 16.72
C ALA A 276 48.96 1.50 15.37
N LEU A 277 49.70 1.31 14.28
CA LEU A 277 49.13 1.07 12.95
C LEU A 277 48.84 -0.44 12.79
N ILE A 278 47.65 -0.79 12.30
CA ILE A 278 47.33 -2.20 11.96
C ILE A 278 47.87 -2.48 10.56
N GLU A 279 48.91 -3.29 10.45
CA GLU A 279 49.49 -3.68 9.16
C GLU A 279 48.72 -4.84 8.52
N ASN A 280 48.24 -5.79 9.33
CA ASN A 280 47.52 -6.96 8.84
C ASN A 280 46.52 -7.48 9.87
N ALA A 281 45.41 -8.06 9.39
CA ALA A 281 44.38 -8.68 10.21
C ALA A 281 43.90 -9.97 9.53
N GLY A 282 44.06 -11.12 10.21
CA GLY A 282 43.64 -12.43 9.71
C GLY A 282 42.83 -13.22 10.74
N PHE A 283 42.04 -14.20 10.29
CA PHE A 283 41.35 -15.12 11.19
C PHE A 283 42.34 -16.11 11.80
N VAL A 284 42.12 -16.46 13.07
CA VAL A 284 42.89 -17.52 13.74
C VAL A 284 42.27 -18.88 13.37
N GLU A 285 43.09 -19.80 12.87
CA GLU A 285 42.66 -21.15 12.54
C GLU A 285 42.05 -21.84 13.77
N GLY A 286 40.80 -22.31 13.64
CA GLY A 286 40.05 -22.94 14.73
C GLY A 286 39.18 -22.00 15.59
N SER A 287 39.11 -20.69 15.29
CA SER A 287 38.21 -19.76 15.99
C SER A 287 37.51 -18.77 15.07
N ASP A 288 36.18 -18.88 14.97
CA ASP A 288 35.34 -17.96 14.18
C ASP A 288 35.21 -16.55 14.80
N LYS A 289 35.81 -16.33 15.98
CA LYS A 289 35.62 -15.13 16.80
C LYS A 289 36.90 -14.37 17.12
N LEU A 290 38.06 -14.86 16.70
CA LEU A 290 39.34 -14.22 16.99
C LEU A 290 40.03 -13.77 15.71
N LEU A 291 40.47 -12.51 15.74
CA LEU A 291 41.33 -11.93 14.71
C LEU A 291 42.74 -11.81 15.28
N ARG A 292 43.72 -12.27 14.50
CA ARG A 292 45.13 -12.00 14.72
C ARG A 292 45.47 -10.68 14.04
N LEU A 293 45.82 -9.68 14.83
CA LEU A 293 46.25 -8.37 14.35
C LEU A 293 47.77 -8.29 14.43
N THR A 294 48.40 -7.85 13.34
CA THR A 294 49.80 -7.45 13.31
C THR A 294 49.86 -5.94 13.41
N LEU A 295 50.52 -5.44 14.46
CA LEU A 295 50.56 -4.03 14.81
C LEU A 295 51.99 -3.51 14.66
N ASP A 296 52.14 -2.38 13.97
CA ASP A 296 53.38 -1.62 13.95
C ASP A 296 53.27 -0.43 14.91
N LEU A 297 54.21 -0.39 15.85
CA LEU A 297 54.37 0.71 16.78
C LEU A 297 55.46 1.60 16.21
N VAL A 298 55.14 2.86 15.91
CA VAL A 298 56.02 3.86 15.26
C VAL A 298 57.35 4.13 16.02
N ALA A 299 57.60 3.44 17.14
CA ALA A 299 58.94 3.28 17.71
C ALA A 299 59.15 1.86 18.29
N ARG A 300 59.88 1.02 17.53
CA ARG A 300 60.45 -0.32 17.85
C ARG A 300 59.47 -1.51 17.90
N SER A 301 59.77 -2.51 17.06
CA SER A 301 59.07 -3.78 16.87
C SER A 301 59.12 -4.70 18.11
N VAL A 302 57.95 -5.15 18.59
CA VAL A 302 57.80 -6.28 19.53
C VAL A 302 56.62 -7.16 19.08
N THR A 303 56.81 -8.47 19.11
CA THR A 303 55.84 -9.50 18.68
C THR A 303 54.72 -9.72 19.71
N SER A 304 53.51 -9.98 19.21
CA SER A 304 52.17 -9.89 19.83
C SER A 304 51.74 -10.99 20.81
N SER A 305 50.81 -10.63 21.72
CA SER A 305 49.85 -11.52 22.43
C SER A 305 48.43 -11.42 21.82
N PRO A 306 47.55 -12.43 21.97
CA PRO A 306 46.22 -12.45 21.33
C PRO A 306 45.24 -11.46 21.97
N ALA A 307 44.51 -10.71 21.15
CA ALA A 307 43.46 -9.78 21.58
C ALA A 307 42.06 -10.36 21.32
N PHE A 308 41.16 -10.24 22.30
CA PHE A 308 39.76 -10.63 22.18
C PHE A 308 38.98 -9.55 21.41
N VAL A 309 38.27 -9.97 20.35
CA VAL A 309 37.41 -9.08 19.57
C VAL A 309 35.95 -9.37 19.90
N PRO A 310 35.18 -8.42 20.44
CA PRO A 310 33.74 -8.59 20.60
C PRO A 310 33.08 -8.66 19.21
N PRO A 311 32.00 -9.45 19.04
CA PRO A 311 31.42 -9.71 17.73
C PRO A 311 30.89 -8.42 17.09
N THR A 312 31.44 -8.05 15.93
CA THR A 312 30.88 -7.01 15.07
C THR A 312 29.52 -7.47 14.55
N PRO A 313 28.45 -6.65 14.65
CA PRO A 313 27.16 -7.02 14.09
C PRO A 313 27.30 -7.12 12.57
N THR A 314 27.01 -8.31 12.05
CA THR A 314 26.94 -8.60 10.62
C THR A 314 25.86 -7.71 10.00
N ARG A 315 26.25 -6.57 9.42
CA ARG A 315 25.48 -5.96 8.34
C ARG A 315 25.62 -6.87 7.12
N ARG A 316 24.74 -7.88 7.03
CA ARG A 316 24.46 -8.52 5.75
C ARG A 316 23.85 -7.44 4.84
N ARG A 317 24.44 -7.28 3.65
CA ARG A 317 23.75 -6.69 2.50
C ARG A 317 22.50 -7.51 2.19
#